data_AF-A0A382AJU0-F1
#
_entry.id   AF-A0A382AJU0-F1
#
_cell.length_a   1.000
_cell.length_b   1.000
_cell.length_c   1.000
_cell.angle_alpha   90.00
_cell.angle_beta   90.00
_cell.angle_gamma   90.00
#
_symmetry.space_group_name_H-M   'P 1'
#
loop_
_entity.id
_entity.type
_entity.pdbx_description
1 polymer ?
#
loop_
_entity_poly.entity_id
_entity_poly.type
_entity_poly.pdbx_seq_one_letter_code
_entity_poly.pdbx_strand_id
1 'polypeptide(L)'
;MAENPENFQERLYNISNLNIWFAISSLIFFAVLIWSFVDDYSRSWKDYQRDFRALQIEKTNEEFEKESKLYEGTSEYKDIQKRLTNFKELYNKKSEEIAGANEELLKKDAILYRVQQEFNFSKANYDALKYEYEEAGTHHLSEAKELGEKLEKIYTEMLENQLVLEAAQDDYDEQFALVKQFSKEINEVKAEKGKLTKEATLIERKLTNLDPVHMDFSNKIGNIIRDLPFVDFLSPYYKVEQVVVNDITDNVNFTRVPKVDRCMTCHKGILDQEFESDTQPFKAHPNLDLYLSSTSPHPVEEFGCTSCHGGRGRGTDFISTVHVPSSPEQ
;
A
#
# COMPACT_ATOMS: atom_id res chain seq x y z
N MET A 1 5.34 -61.80 49.31
CA MET A 1 4.34 -61.30 48.35
C MET A 1 4.05 -59.86 48.73
N ALA A 2 4.78 -58.92 48.14
CA ALA A 2 4.45 -57.51 48.25
C ALA A 2 3.50 -57.22 47.09
N GLU A 3 2.23 -57.01 47.43
CA GLU A 3 1.18 -56.65 46.49
C GLU A 3 1.53 -55.32 45.82
N ASN A 4 1.48 -55.32 44.50
CA ASN A 4 1.64 -54.15 43.65
C ASN A 4 0.51 -53.17 44.03
N PRO A 5 0.79 -51.91 44.42
CA PRO A 5 -0.29 -50.98 44.71
C PRO A 5 -0.96 -50.66 43.38
N GLU A 6 -2.07 -51.35 43.12
CA GLU A 6 -3.00 -50.96 42.08
C GLU A 6 -3.30 -49.48 42.28
N ASN A 7 -3.14 -48.72 41.21
CA ASN A 7 -3.32 -47.29 41.13
C ASN A 7 -4.82 -46.98 41.34
N PHE A 8 -5.29 -47.10 42.58
CA PHE A 8 -6.66 -46.92 42.98
C PHE A 8 -6.95 -45.42 42.99
N GLN A 9 -7.25 -44.89 41.80
CA GLN A 9 -7.77 -43.54 41.70
C GLN A 9 -9.15 -43.53 42.37
N GLU A 10 -9.30 -42.86 43.52
CA GLU A 10 -10.57 -42.60 44.22
C GLU A 10 -11.49 -41.69 43.38
N ARG A 11 -11.88 -42.13 42.18
CA ARG A 11 -12.69 -41.35 41.26
C ARG A 11 -13.64 -42.29 40.53
N LEU A 12 -14.93 -41.93 40.53
CA LEU A 12 -16.00 -42.71 39.88
C LEU A 12 -15.77 -42.90 38.37
N TYR A 13 -14.93 -42.06 37.74
CA TYR A 13 -14.64 -42.07 36.30
C TYR A 13 -13.14 -42.02 36.00
N ASN A 14 -12.75 -42.63 34.88
CA ASN A 14 -11.40 -42.50 34.32
C ASN A 14 -11.20 -41.08 33.75
N ILE A 15 -10.44 -40.26 34.46
CA ILE A 15 -10.22 -38.85 34.13
C ILE A 15 -9.50 -38.65 32.80
N SER A 16 -8.58 -39.54 32.42
CA SER A 16 -7.87 -39.45 31.14
C SER A 16 -8.85 -39.61 29.96
N ASN A 17 -9.69 -40.64 30.02
CA ASN A 17 -10.71 -40.89 29.01
C ASN A 17 -11.77 -39.77 28.98
N LEU A 18 -12.19 -39.28 30.14
CA LEU A 18 -13.13 -38.15 30.24
C LEU A 18 -12.57 -36.88 29.59
N ASN A 19 -11.31 -36.55 29.85
CA ASN A 19 -10.64 -35.39 29.26
C ASN A 19 -10.50 -35.51 27.74
N ILE A 20 -10.21 -36.71 27.22
CA ILE A 20 -10.14 -36.96 25.78
C ILE A 20 -11.51 -36.73 25.13
N TRP A 21 -12.59 -37.32 25.68
CA TRP A 21 -13.93 -37.14 25.15
C TRP A 21 -14.44 -35.71 25.28
N PHE A 22 -14.09 -35.01 26.38
CA PHE A 22 -14.37 -33.60 26.56
C PHE A 22 -13.64 -32.72 25.53
N ALA A 23 -12.37 -33.02 25.23
CA ALA A 23 -11.63 -32.30 24.20
C ALA A 23 -12.23 -32.51 22.81
N ILE A 24 -12.59 -33.76 22.46
CA ILE A 24 -13.25 -34.09 21.18
C ILE A 24 -14.59 -33.38 21.07
N SER A 25 -15.45 -33.46 22.10
CA SER A 25 -16.76 -32.81 22.07
C SER A 25 -16.66 -31.28 22.01
N SER A 26 -15.66 -30.70 22.68
CA SER A 26 -15.37 -29.26 22.62
C SER A 26 -14.94 -28.82 21.22
N LEU A 27 -14.09 -29.61 20.53
CA LEU A 27 -13.69 -29.32 19.15
C LEU A 27 -14.85 -29.46 18.18
N ILE A 28 -15.70 -30.48 18.35
CA ILE A 28 -16.92 -30.64 17.54
C ILE A 28 -17.86 -29.45 17.76
N PHE A 29 -18.09 -29.06 19.01
CA PHE A 29 -18.94 -27.92 19.33
C PHE A 29 -18.38 -26.62 18.75
N PHE A 30 -17.07 -26.41 18.83
CA PHE A 30 -16.40 -25.27 18.23
C PHE A 30 -16.54 -25.26 16.70
N ALA A 31 -16.39 -26.41 16.04
CA ALA A 31 -16.60 -26.52 14.60
C ALA A 31 -18.05 -26.23 14.20
N VAL A 32 -19.03 -26.75 14.95
CA VAL A 32 -20.46 -26.46 14.71
C VAL A 32 -20.78 -24.99 14.96
N LEU A 33 -20.17 -24.37 15.96
CA LEU A 33 -20.31 -22.94 16.23
C LEU A 33 -19.80 -22.12 15.04
N ILE A 34 -18.57 -22.38 14.59
CA ILE A 34 -18.00 -21.72 13.41
C ILE A 34 -18.89 -21.93 12.20
N TRP A 35 -19.34 -23.16 11.95
CA TRP A 35 -20.20 -23.48 10.81
C TRP A 35 -21.52 -22.71 10.86
N SER A 36 -22.16 -22.62 12.04
CA SER A 36 -23.40 -21.86 12.21
C SER A 36 -23.21 -20.38 11.90
N PHE A 37 -22.08 -19.80 12.29
CA PHE A 37 -21.74 -18.40 11.96
C PHE A 37 -21.45 -18.22 10.47
N VAL A 38 -20.74 -19.16 9.83
CA VAL A 38 -20.46 -19.11 8.39
C VAL A 38 -21.76 -19.21 7.59
N ASP A 39 -22.63 -20.16 7.93
CA ASP A 39 -23.93 -20.38 7.30
C ASP A 39 -24.85 -19.16 7.44
N ASP A 40 -24.94 -18.58 8.64
CA ASP A 40 -25.72 -17.36 8.89
C ASP A 40 -25.17 -16.15 8.11
N TYR A 41 -23.85 -16.09 7.92
CA TYR A 41 -23.18 -15.02 7.20
C TYR A 41 -23.34 -15.12 5.67
N SER A 42 -23.37 -16.34 5.11
CA SER A 42 -23.48 -16.62 3.68
C SER A 42 -24.93 -16.52 3.17
N ARG A 43 -25.55 -15.35 3.35
CA ARG A 43 -26.91 -15.08 2.83
C ARG A 43 -26.88 -14.86 1.31
N SER A 44 -27.82 -15.49 0.59
CA SER A 44 -27.95 -15.44 -0.88
C SER A 44 -28.00 -14.03 -1.46
N TRP A 45 -28.64 -13.07 -0.79
CA TRP A 45 -28.68 -11.68 -1.27
C TRP A 45 -27.31 -11.01 -1.39
N LYS A 46 -26.30 -11.46 -0.64
CA LYS A 46 -24.94 -10.91 -0.72
C LYS A 46 -24.27 -11.27 -2.06
N ASP A 47 -24.65 -12.39 -2.69
CA ASP A 47 -24.14 -12.76 -4.01
C ASP A 47 -24.54 -11.72 -5.07
N TYR A 48 -25.81 -11.33 -5.09
CA TYR A 48 -26.28 -10.30 -6.02
C TYR A 48 -25.57 -8.95 -5.85
N GLN A 49 -25.25 -8.54 -4.61
CA GLN A 49 -24.49 -7.30 -4.40
C GLN A 49 -23.02 -7.42 -4.79
N ARG A 50 -22.41 -8.61 -4.65
CA ARG A 50 -21.06 -8.90 -5.16
C ARG A 50 -21.03 -8.83 -6.70
N ASP A 51 -22.01 -9.44 -7.34
CA ASP A 51 -22.14 -9.48 -8.80
C ASP A 51 -22.40 -8.08 -9.36
N PHE A 52 -23.30 -7.30 -8.75
CA PHE A 52 -23.54 -5.91 -9.15
C PHE A 52 -22.27 -5.05 -9.04
N ARG A 53 -21.47 -5.27 -7.99
CA ARG A 53 -20.21 -4.57 -7.82
C ARG A 53 -19.21 -4.96 -8.90
N ALA A 54 -19.13 -6.24 -9.25
CA ALA A 54 -18.27 -6.70 -10.35
C ALA A 54 -18.66 -6.00 -11.66
N LEU A 55 -19.97 -5.89 -11.93
CA LEU A 55 -20.50 -5.16 -13.09
C LEU A 55 -20.15 -3.66 -13.06
N GLN A 56 -20.30 -2.99 -11.91
CA GLN A 56 -19.89 -1.59 -11.74
C GLN A 56 -18.40 -1.39 -12.04
N ILE A 57 -17.56 -2.30 -11.54
CA ILE A 57 -16.11 -2.28 -11.80
C ILE A 57 -15.83 -2.46 -13.29
N GLU A 58 -16.48 -3.41 -13.95
CA GLU A 58 -16.33 -3.66 -15.39
C GLU A 58 -16.69 -2.42 -16.21
N LYS A 59 -17.86 -1.82 -15.99
CA LYS A 59 -18.29 -0.60 -16.69
C LYS A 59 -17.35 0.57 -16.46
N THR A 60 -16.94 0.78 -15.22
CA THR A 60 -15.98 1.84 -14.87
C THR A 60 -14.65 1.64 -15.60
N ASN A 61 -14.16 0.40 -15.68
CA ASN A 61 -12.94 0.08 -16.43
C ASN A 61 -13.11 0.30 -17.94
N GLU A 62 -14.25 -0.06 -18.53
CA GLU A 62 -14.52 0.18 -19.95
C GLU A 62 -14.57 1.67 -20.30
N GLU A 63 -15.22 2.47 -19.46
CA GLU A 63 -15.28 3.92 -19.62
C GLU A 63 -13.90 4.54 -19.45
N PHE A 64 -13.15 4.10 -18.43
CA PHE A 64 -11.75 4.47 -18.23
C PHE A 64 -10.88 4.14 -19.44
N GLU A 65 -11.02 2.94 -20.02
CA GLU A 65 -10.26 2.57 -21.22
C GLU A 65 -10.59 3.46 -22.43
N LYS A 66 -11.86 3.83 -22.61
CA LYS A 66 -12.29 4.71 -23.71
C LYS A 66 -11.74 6.12 -23.54
N GLU A 67 -11.89 6.70 -22.35
CA GLU A 67 -11.38 8.03 -22.02
C GLU A 67 -9.84 8.08 -22.07
N SER A 68 -9.17 7.02 -21.58
CA SER A 68 -7.72 6.88 -21.67
C SER A 68 -7.25 6.87 -23.12
N LYS A 69 -7.86 6.06 -24.01
CA LYS A 69 -7.50 6.01 -25.45
C LYS A 69 -7.73 7.34 -26.16
N LEU A 70 -8.81 8.06 -25.83
CA LEU A 70 -9.07 9.40 -26.37
C LEU A 70 -8.01 10.40 -25.90
N TYR A 71 -7.60 10.32 -24.64
CA TYR A 71 -6.62 11.21 -24.06
C TYR A 71 -5.18 10.92 -24.49
N GLU A 72 -4.79 9.65 -24.68
CA GLU A 72 -3.49 9.26 -25.24
C GLU A 72 -3.25 9.86 -26.63
N GLY A 73 -4.33 10.17 -27.35
CA GLY A 73 -4.30 10.85 -28.64
C GLY A 73 -3.97 12.36 -28.56
N THR A 74 -4.12 12.98 -27.38
CA THR A 74 -3.98 14.43 -27.20
C THR A 74 -2.53 14.91 -27.35
N SER A 75 -2.37 16.14 -27.84
CA SER A 75 -1.04 16.76 -27.97
C SER A 75 -0.34 16.95 -26.60
N GLU A 76 -1.11 17.18 -25.55
CA GLU A 76 -0.63 17.38 -24.18
C GLU A 76 -0.01 16.10 -23.60
N TYR A 77 -0.69 14.94 -23.76
CA TYR A 77 -0.16 13.66 -23.31
C TYR A 77 1.14 13.26 -24.03
N LYS A 78 1.17 13.44 -25.36
CA LYS A 78 2.36 13.14 -26.17
C LYS A 78 3.55 14.04 -25.82
N ASP A 79 3.30 15.31 -25.53
CA ASP A 79 4.34 16.23 -25.06
C ASP A 79 4.92 15.78 -23.71
N ILE A 80 4.06 15.40 -22.76
CA ILE A 80 4.49 14.93 -21.44
C ILE A 80 5.27 13.62 -21.54
N GLN A 81 4.81 12.64 -22.34
CA GLN A 81 5.56 11.41 -22.57
C GLN A 81 6.95 11.67 -23.17
N LYS A 82 7.04 12.62 -24.10
CA LYS A 82 8.32 13.03 -24.70
C LYS A 82 9.21 13.70 -23.65
N ARG A 83 8.67 14.59 -22.82
CA ARG A 83 9.39 15.23 -21.71
C ARG A 83 9.89 14.19 -20.70
N LEU A 84 9.08 13.18 -20.36
CA LEU A 84 9.47 12.09 -19.47
C LEU A 84 10.56 11.19 -20.06
N THR A 85 10.51 10.91 -21.36
CA THR A 85 11.53 10.13 -22.06
C THR A 85 12.85 10.89 -22.10
N ASN A 86 12.83 12.15 -22.53
CA ASN A 86 14.00 13.03 -22.55
C ASN A 86 14.61 13.18 -21.15
N PHE A 87 13.75 13.32 -20.13
CA PHE A 87 14.16 13.37 -18.74
C PHE A 87 14.90 12.08 -18.31
N LYS A 88 14.37 10.91 -18.67
CA LYS A 88 14.97 9.61 -18.33
C LYS A 88 16.36 9.46 -18.94
N GLU A 89 16.52 9.87 -20.20
CA GLU A 89 17.82 9.87 -20.87
C GLU A 89 18.81 10.82 -20.20
N LEU A 90 18.38 12.05 -19.90
CA LEU A 90 19.21 13.04 -19.20
C LEU A 90 19.63 12.58 -17.80
N TYR A 91 18.69 12.00 -17.04
CA TYR A 91 18.94 11.46 -15.72
C TYR A 91 19.96 10.32 -15.75
N ASN A 92 19.79 9.37 -16.69
CA ASN A 92 20.72 8.25 -16.82
C ASN A 92 22.12 8.74 -17.16
N LYS A 93 22.25 9.65 -18.13
CA LYS A 93 23.55 10.24 -18.50
C LYS A 93 24.23 10.93 -17.31
N LYS A 94 23.50 11.77 -16.57
CA LYS A 94 24.04 12.46 -15.39
C LYS A 94 24.39 11.49 -14.26
N SER A 95 23.60 10.42 -14.09
CA SER A 95 23.86 9.36 -13.12
C SER A 95 25.12 8.56 -13.46
N GLU A 96 25.46 8.39 -14.74
CA GLU A 96 26.73 7.79 -15.16
C GLU A 96 27.91 8.75 -14.92
N GLU A 97 27.76 10.04 -15.26
CA GLU A 97 28.78 11.08 -15.02
C GLU A 97 29.17 11.17 -13.53
N ILE A 98 28.18 11.19 -12.61
CA ILE A 98 28.45 11.24 -11.17
C ILE A 98 29.06 9.93 -10.65
N ALA A 99 28.70 8.78 -11.23
CA ALA A 99 29.26 7.50 -10.83
C ALA A 99 30.75 7.43 -11.15
N GLY A 100 31.14 7.84 -12.36
CA GLY A 100 32.55 7.92 -12.76
C GLY A 100 33.34 8.92 -11.92
N ALA A 101 32.78 10.10 -11.63
CA ALA A 101 33.44 11.09 -10.78
C ALA A 101 33.63 10.61 -9.33
N ASN A 102 32.67 9.88 -8.77
CA ASN A 102 32.81 9.28 -7.44
C ASN A 102 33.88 8.19 -7.40
N GLU A 103 33.99 7.38 -8.45
CA GLU A 103 35.04 6.36 -8.55
C GLU A 103 36.43 7.02 -8.55
N GLU A 104 36.59 8.12 -9.28
CA GLU A 104 37.86 8.85 -9.31
C GLU A 104 38.16 9.55 -7.98
N LEU A 105 37.14 10.13 -7.33
CA LEU A 105 37.27 10.69 -6.00
C LEU A 105 37.75 9.65 -4.99
N LEU A 106 37.23 8.42 -5.04
CA LEU A 106 37.67 7.32 -4.18
C LEU A 106 39.15 6.95 -4.40
N LYS A 107 39.64 6.99 -5.65
CA LYS A 107 41.06 6.76 -5.95
C LYS A 107 41.93 7.87 -5.36
N LYS A 108 41.50 9.12 -5.50
CA LYS A 108 42.21 10.27 -4.93
C LYS A 108 42.19 10.26 -3.39
N ASP A 109 41.08 9.88 -2.78
CA ASP A 109 40.94 9.72 -1.32
C ASP A 109 41.92 8.67 -0.78
N ALA A 110 42.06 7.53 -1.47
CA ALA A 110 43.02 6.50 -1.09
C ALA A 110 44.48 6.99 -1.19
N ILE A 111 44.81 7.81 -2.20
CA ILE A 111 46.13 8.43 -2.34
C ILE A 111 46.37 9.43 -1.22
N LEU A 112 45.42 10.33 -0.96
CA LEU A 112 45.47 11.32 0.10
C LEU A 112 45.68 10.64 1.46
N TYR A 113 44.91 9.60 1.75
CA TYR A 113 45.05 8.82 2.98
C TYR A 113 46.46 8.22 3.13
N ARG A 114 47.01 7.62 2.06
CA ARG A 114 48.37 7.04 2.09
C ARG A 114 49.42 8.10 2.37
N VAL A 115 49.39 9.22 1.64
CA VAL A 115 50.37 10.30 1.79
C VAL A 115 50.26 10.98 3.16
N GLN A 116 49.03 11.15 3.66
CA GLN A 116 48.78 11.66 5.01
C GLN A 116 49.41 10.77 6.08
N GLN A 117 49.35 9.44 5.93
CA GLN A 117 50.02 8.50 6.83
C GLN A 117 51.55 8.66 6.75
N GLU A 118 52.13 8.74 5.55
CA GLU A 118 53.57 8.94 5.34
C GLU A 118 54.08 10.24 6.02
N PHE A 119 53.35 11.34 5.84
CA PHE A 119 53.63 12.60 6.53
C PHE A 119 53.52 12.45 8.06
N ASN A 120 52.47 11.81 8.56
CA ASN A 120 52.29 11.60 10.00
C ASN A 120 53.43 10.78 10.62
N PHE A 121 53.93 9.74 9.93
CA PHE A 121 55.09 8.96 10.37
C PHE A 121 56.36 9.80 10.35
N SER A 122 56.62 10.54 9.27
CA SER A 122 57.79 11.41 9.15
C SER A 122 57.79 12.50 10.24
N LYS A 123 56.63 13.11 10.51
CA LYS A 123 56.43 14.07 11.59
C LYS A 123 56.67 13.45 12.97
N ALA A 124 56.17 12.25 13.23
CA ALA A 124 56.40 11.58 14.50
C ALA A 124 57.89 11.26 14.73
N ASN A 125 58.60 10.82 13.68
CA ASN A 125 60.05 10.58 13.74
C ASN A 125 60.82 11.89 13.97
N TYR A 126 60.42 12.98 13.31
CA TYR A 126 60.97 14.31 13.53
C TYR A 126 60.76 14.77 14.99
N ASP A 127 59.54 14.66 15.50
CA ASP A 127 59.19 15.08 16.87
C ASP A 127 59.97 14.28 17.92
N ALA A 128 60.16 12.96 17.70
CA ALA A 128 60.97 12.11 18.58
C ALA A 128 62.47 12.51 18.56
N LEU A 129 63.05 12.68 17.37
CA LEU A 129 64.46 13.05 17.25
C LEU A 129 64.73 14.47 17.76
N LYS A 130 63.77 15.38 17.58
CA LYS A 130 63.83 16.73 18.13
C LYS A 130 63.91 16.71 19.65
N TYR A 131 63.10 15.88 20.31
CA TYR A 131 63.16 15.70 21.75
C TYR A 131 64.53 15.20 22.21
N GLU A 132 65.07 14.15 21.57
CA GLU A 132 66.40 13.62 21.89
C GLU A 132 67.52 14.67 21.70
N TYR A 133 67.44 15.48 20.65
CA TYR A 133 68.37 16.57 20.38
C TYR A 133 68.30 17.66 21.47
N GLU A 134 67.09 18.08 21.86
CA GLU A 134 66.87 19.09 22.91
C GLU A 134 67.38 18.59 24.28
N GLU A 135 67.18 17.31 24.60
CA GLU A 135 67.69 16.65 25.81
C GLU A 135 69.23 16.60 25.81
N ALA A 136 69.85 16.15 24.72
CA ALA A 136 71.31 16.09 24.59
C ALA A 136 71.98 17.47 24.68
N GLY A 137 71.34 18.49 24.11
CA GLY A 137 71.79 19.88 24.22
C GLY A 137 71.72 20.42 25.66
N THR A 138 70.67 20.06 26.39
CA THR A 138 70.48 20.44 27.80
C THR A 138 71.51 19.78 28.73
N HIS A 139 71.90 18.54 28.45
CA HIS A 139 72.88 17.78 29.23
C HIS A 139 74.34 17.94 28.77
N HIS A 140 74.61 18.82 27.80
CA HIS A 140 75.95 19.07 27.22
C HIS A 140 76.65 17.80 26.71
N LEU A 141 75.88 16.85 26.17
CA LEU A 141 76.39 15.60 25.64
C LEU A 141 77.11 15.81 24.30
N SER A 142 78.15 15.01 24.04
CA SER A 142 78.92 15.10 22.79
C SER A 142 78.13 14.65 21.55
N GLU A 143 77.08 13.84 21.73
CA GLU A 143 76.22 13.38 20.62
C GLU A 143 75.31 14.48 20.04
N ALA A 144 75.15 15.63 20.72
CA ALA A 144 74.25 16.70 20.29
C ALA A 144 74.52 17.21 18.87
N LYS A 145 75.78 17.21 18.42
CA LYS A 145 76.13 17.63 17.05
C LYS A 145 75.65 16.63 15.99
N GLU A 146 75.80 15.34 16.26
CA GLU A 146 75.39 14.26 15.33
C GLU A 146 73.85 14.17 15.24
N LEU A 147 73.16 14.35 16.36
CA LEU A 147 71.70 14.42 16.41
C LEU A 147 71.15 15.61 15.62
N GLY A 148 71.83 16.77 15.66
CA GLY A 148 71.46 17.94 14.87
C GLY A 148 71.55 17.71 13.37
N GLU A 149 72.61 17.05 12.89
CA GLU A 149 72.75 16.69 11.46
C GLU A 149 71.67 15.71 10.99
N LYS A 150 71.30 14.73 11.83
CA LYS A 150 70.18 13.81 11.56
C LYS A 150 68.83 14.53 11.56
N LEU A 151 68.64 15.49 12.48
CA LEU A 151 67.40 16.25 12.61
C LEU A 151 67.13 17.10 11.36
N GLU A 152 68.16 17.78 10.82
CA GLU A 152 68.04 18.58 9.60
C GLU A 152 67.62 17.72 8.38
N LYS A 153 68.16 16.50 8.29
CA LYS A 153 67.80 15.55 7.24
C LYS A 153 66.34 15.11 7.34
N ILE A 154 65.90 14.67 8.53
CA ILE A 154 64.51 14.25 8.75
C ILE A 154 63.55 15.42 8.58
N TYR A 155 63.95 16.64 8.97
CA TYR A 155 63.16 17.85 8.76
C TYR A 155 62.92 18.12 7.27
N THR A 156 63.96 17.95 6.44
CA THR A 156 63.84 18.08 4.98
C THR A 156 62.91 17.02 4.40
N GLU A 157 63.07 15.75 4.79
CA GLU A 157 62.19 14.65 4.37
C GLU A 157 60.72 14.89 4.80
N MET A 158 60.50 15.45 5.99
CA MET A 158 59.17 15.81 6.48
C MET A 158 58.54 16.92 5.65
N LEU A 159 59.30 17.96 5.29
CA LEU A 159 58.82 19.05 4.44
C LEU A 159 58.49 18.56 3.02
N GLU A 160 59.29 17.66 2.45
CA GLU A 160 58.99 17.04 1.16
C GLU A 160 57.66 16.26 1.21
N ASN A 161 57.46 15.46 2.27
CA ASN A 161 56.20 14.74 2.48
C ASN A 161 55.01 15.68 2.71
N GLN A 162 55.22 16.83 3.34
CA GLN A 162 54.18 17.86 3.50
C GLN A 162 53.76 18.44 2.14
N LEU A 163 54.71 18.74 1.26
CA LEU A 163 54.41 19.25 -0.10
C LEU A 163 53.62 18.23 -0.92
N VAL A 164 53.97 16.94 -0.81
CA VAL A 164 53.24 15.85 -1.50
C VAL A 164 51.83 15.72 -0.94
N LEU A 165 51.65 15.89 0.39
CA LEU A 165 50.34 15.89 1.04
C LEU A 165 49.47 17.05 0.53
N GLU A 166 50.02 18.26 0.49
CA GLU A 166 49.32 19.45 -0.02
C GLU A 166 48.88 19.25 -1.48
N ALA A 167 49.76 18.73 -2.34
CA ALA A 167 49.41 18.41 -3.73
C ALA A 167 48.31 17.35 -3.85
N ALA A 168 48.36 16.29 -3.03
CA ALA A 168 47.31 15.25 -3.02
C ALA A 168 45.98 15.78 -2.48
N GLN A 169 46.01 16.73 -1.54
CA GLN A 169 44.84 17.39 -0.99
C GLN A 169 44.17 18.29 -2.04
N ASP A 170 44.95 19.10 -2.77
CA ASP A 170 44.45 19.94 -3.86
C ASP A 170 43.78 19.08 -4.95
N ASP A 171 44.42 17.96 -5.31
CA ASP A 171 43.92 16.98 -6.26
C ASP A 171 42.56 16.39 -5.83
N TYR A 172 42.42 16.07 -4.55
CA TYR A 172 41.17 15.58 -3.95
C TYR A 172 40.08 16.66 -3.97
N ASP A 173 40.41 17.88 -3.56
CA ASP A 173 39.45 18.99 -3.45
C ASP A 173 38.90 19.39 -4.82
N GLU A 174 39.72 19.35 -5.88
CA GLU A 174 39.27 19.54 -7.26
C GLU A 174 38.21 18.51 -7.67
N GLN A 175 38.46 17.22 -7.43
CA GLN A 175 37.50 16.16 -7.77
C GLN A 175 36.26 16.20 -6.88
N PHE A 176 36.42 16.55 -5.61
CA PHE A 176 35.31 16.73 -4.69
C PHE A 176 34.39 17.86 -5.15
N ALA A 177 34.96 18.97 -5.64
CA ALA A 177 34.19 20.06 -6.23
C ALA A 177 33.40 19.62 -7.48
N LEU A 178 33.99 18.78 -8.33
CA LEU A 178 33.33 18.20 -9.51
C LEU A 178 32.14 17.31 -9.11
N VAL A 179 32.34 16.39 -8.16
CA VAL A 179 31.27 15.52 -7.64
C VAL A 179 30.15 16.35 -7.01
N LYS A 180 30.50 17.40 -6.27
CA LYS A 180 29.52 18.32 -5.67
C LYS A 180 28.69 19.04 -6.73
N GLN A 181 29.31 19.47 -7.83
CA GLN A 181 28.60 20.08 -8.96
C GLN A 181 27.62 19.08 -9.60
N PHE A 182 28.07 17.87 -9.94
CA PHE A 182 27.19 16.85 -10.53
C PHE A 182 26.05 16.42 -9.60
N SER A 183 26.32 16.35 -8.30
CA SER A 183 25.29 16.09 -7.29
C SER A 183 24.21 17.18 -7.29
N LYS A 184 24.61 18.45 -7.40
CA LYS A 184 23.68 19.57 -7.53
C LYS A 184 22.82 19.45 -8.80
N GLU A 185 23.44 19.21 -9.95
CA GLU A 185 22.74 19.04 -11.24
C GLU A 185 21.73 17.88 -11.18
N ILE A 186 22.09 16.74 -10.60
CA ILE A 186 21.18 15.60 -10.41
C ILE A 186 19.98 15.96 -9.51
N ASN A 187 20.20 16.74 -8.45
CA ASN A 187 19.13 17.14 -7.55
C ASN A 187 18.15 18.12 -8.23
N GLU A 188 18.64 19.02 -9.07
CA GLU A 188 17.82 19.91 -9.90
C GLU A 188 16.96 19.10 -10.89
N VAL A 189 17.57 18.13 -11.57
CA VAL A 189 16.88 17.20 -12.47
C VAL A 189 15.82 16.40 -11.68
N LYS A 190 16.14 15.83 -10.52
CA LYS A 190 15.15 15.13 -9.66
C LYS A 190 14.00 16.03 -9.23
N ALA A 191 14.24 17.31 -8.95
CA ALA A 191 13.18 18.25 -8.61
C ALA A 191 12.23 18.50 -9.81
N GLU A 192 12.76 18.57 -11.02
CA GLU A 192 11.96 18.67 -12.25
C GLU A 192 11.11 17.41 -12.49
N LYS A 193 11.66 16.22 -12.22
CA LYS A 193 10.87 14.97 -12.20
C LYS A 193 9.67 15.08 -11.29
N GLY A 194 9.85 15.61 -10.08
CA GLY A 194 8.76 15.78 -9.12
C GLY A 194 7.63 16.68 -9.64
N LYS A 195 7.96 17.69 -10.47
CA LYS A 195 6.96 18.56 -11.13
C LYS A 195 6.26 17.81 -12.26
N LEU A 196 7.01 17.17 -13.14
CA LEU A 196 6.49 16.38 -14.26
C LEU A 196 5.60 15.22 -13.79
N THR A 197 5.98 14.52 -12.72
CA THR A 197 5.17 13.46 -12.13
C THR A 197 3.89 14.02 -11.53
N LYS A 198 3.93 15.18 -10.85
CA LYS A 198 2.70 15.82 -10.36
C LYS A 198 1.77 16.24 -11.49
N GLU A 199 2.30 16.79 -12.57
CA GLU A 199 1.52 17.13 -13.78
C GLU A 199 0.88 15.88 -14.37
N ALA A 200 1.66 14.80 -14.55
CA ALA A 200 1.16 13.51 -15.00
C ALA A 200 0.09 12.93 -14.07
N THR A 201 0.30 12.92 -12.75
CA THR A 201 -0.68 12.41 -11.77
C THR A 201 -1.93 13.29 -11.68
N LEU A 202 -1.83 14.61 -11.87
CA LEU A 202 -3.00 15.49 -11.91
C LEU A 202 -3.83 15.24 -13.16
N ILE A 203 -3.17 14.98 -14.29
CA ILE A 203 -3.83 14.61 -15.54
C ILE A 203 -4.44 13.21 -15.43
N GLU A 204 -3.70 12.24 -14.90
CA GLU A 204 -4.21 10.92 -14.56
C GLU A 204 -5.45 11.04 -13.67
N ARG A 205 -5.40 11.83 -12.60
CA ARG A 205 -6.56 12.10 -11.75
C ARG A 205 -7.71 12.84 -12.45
N LYS A 206 -7.44 13.64 -13.49
CA LYS A 206 -8.49 14.24 -14.33
C LYS A 206 -9.13 13.19 -15.25
N LEU A 207 -8.38 12.18 -15.68
CA LEU A 207 -8.90 10.96 -16.32
C LEU A 207 -9.64 10.08 -15.30
N THR A 208 -9.22 10.10 -14.04
CA THR A 208 -9.81 9.41 -12.89
C THR A 208 -10.85 10.28 -12.15
N ASN A 209 -11.58 11.17 -12.83
CA ASN A 209 -12.73 11.79 -12.17
C ASN A 209 -13.84 10.74 -12.09
N LEU A 210 -13.96 10.17 -10.89
CA LEU A 210 -14.79 9.05 -10.44
C LEU A 210 -14.19 7.67 -10.75
N ASP A 211 -13.17 7.29 -9.99
CA ASP A 211 -12.85 5.87 -9.84
C ASP A 211 -12.57 5.46 -8.39
N PRO A 212 -13.50 4.73 -7.72
CA PRO A 212 -13.26 3.99 -6.49
C PRO A 212 -12.44 2.69 -6.68
N VAL A 213 -11.96 2.37 -7.89
CA VAL A 213 -11.34 1.08 -8.24
C VAL A 213 -9.80 1.11 -8.15
N HIS A 214 -9.14 2.26 -8.19
CA HIS A 214 -7.72 2.39 -7.83
C HIS A 214 -7.47 2.50 -6.32
N MET A 215 -8.15 1.65 -5.55
CA MET A 215 -7.77 1.36 -4.18
C MET A 215 -6.57 0.40 -4.17
N ASP A 216 -5.47 0.89 -3.61
CA ASP A 216 -4.19 0.22 -3.36
C ASP A 216 -4.33 -1.26 -2.92
N PHE A 217 -3.34 -2.10 -3.25
CA PHE A 217 -3.30 -3.53 -2.91
C PHE A 217 -3.54 -3.79 -1.41
N SER A 218 -3.15 -2.84 -0.55
CA SER A 218 -3.42 -2.82 0.89
C SER A 218 -4.92 -2.81 1.26
N ASN A 219 -5.77 -2.14 0.48
CA ASN A 219 -7.22 -2.07 0.71
C ASN A 219 -7.97 -3.31 0.19
N LYS A 220 -7.41 -4.06 -0.78
CA LYS A 220 -7.97 -5.39 -1.16
C LYS A 220 -7.82 -6.39 -0.01
N ILE A 221 -6.66 -6.39 0.65
CA ILE A 221 -6.43 -7.16 1.87
C ILE A 221 -7.31 -6.63 3.01
N GLY A 222 -7.44 -5.31 3.14
CA GLY A 222 -8.34 -4.67 4.10
C GLY A 222 -9.81 -5.06 3.94
N ASN A 223 -10.31 -5.16 2.72
CA ASN A 223 -11.69 -5.62 2.44
C ASN A 223 -11.87 -7.10 2.77
N ILE A 224 -10.90 -7.96 2.45
CA ILE A 224 -10.95 -9.39 2.83
C ILE A 224 -10.96 -9.59 4.36
N ILE A 225 -10.17 -8.78 5.08
CA ILE A 225 -10.13 -8.81 6.56
C ILE A 225 -11.41 -8.18 7.16
N ARG A 226 -11.97 -7.15 6.51
CA ARG A 226 -13.20 -6.49 6.94
C ARG A 226 -14.45 -7.32 6.68
N ASP A 227 -14.45 -8.15 5.65
CA ASP A 227 -15.51 -9.11 5.31
C ASP A 227 -15.47 -10.37 6.19
N LEU A 228 -14.59 -10.44 7.20
CA LEU A 228 -14.60 -11.49 8.21
C LEU A 228 -15.81 -11.31 9.14
N PRO A 229 -16.45 -12.41 9.62
CA PRO A 229 -17.69 -12.37 10.41
C PRO A 229 -17.68 -11.43 11.64
N PHE A 230 -16.51 -11.13 12.21
CA PHE A 230 -16.37 -10.26 13.38
C PHE A 230 -16.18 -8.77 13.04
N VAL A 231 -15.66 -8.42 11.86
CA VAL A 231 -15.36 -7.02 11.48
C VAL A 231 -16.50 -6.41 10.67
N ASP A 232 -17.23 -7.22 9.90
CA ASP A 232 -18.40 -6.79 9.10
C ASP A 232 -19.52 -6.18 9.98
N PHE A 233 -19.66 -6.64 11.23
CA PHE A 233 -20.65 -6.12 12.18
C PHE A 233 -20.49 -4.61 12.48
N LEU A 234 -19.26 -4.09 12.46
CA LEU A 234 -19.00 -2.68 12.82
C LEU A 234 -19.23 -1.72 11.65
N SER A 235 -19.10 -2.19 10.41
CA SER A 235 -19.33 -1.38 9.21
C SER A 235 -19.55 -2.27 8.00
N PRO A 236 -20.77 -2.79 7.80
CA PRO A 236 -21.03 -3.77 6.78
C PRO A 236 -20.93 -3.14 5.40
N TYR A 237 -20.11 -3.74 4.52
CA TYR A 237 -19.96 -3.26 3.14
C TYR A 237 -21.20 -3.63 2.31
N TYR A 238 -21.71 -4.84 2.49
CA TYR A 238 -22.97 -5.31 1.89
C TYR A 238 -24.09 -5.19 2.93
N LYS A 239 -25.18 -4.50 2.57
CA LYS A 239 -26.29 -4.22 3.49
C LYS A 239 -27.63 -4.45 2.81
N VAL A 240 -28.60 -4.87 3.61
CA VAL A 240 -30.00 -4.90 3.19
C VAL A 240 -30.46 -3.47 2.96
N GLU A 241 -30.93 -3.18 1.76
CA GLU A 241 -31.53 -1.89 1.43
C GLU A 241 -33.01 -1.97 1.68
N GLN A 242 -33.51 -1.05 2.49
CA GLN A 242 -34.89 -1.07 2.97
C GLN A 242 -35.55 0.27 2.78
N VAL A 243 -36.71 0.27 2.13
CA VAL A 243 -37.63 1.39 2.08
C VAL A 243 -38.83 1.09 2.98
N VAL A 244 -39.24 2.09 3.76
CA VAL A 244 -40.40 2.00 4.64
C VAL A 244 -41.46 2.96 4.14
N VAL A 245 -42.53 2.41 3.60
CA VAL A 245 -43.66 3.18 3.09
C VAL A 245 -44.67 3.34 4.23
N ASN A 246 -44.78 4.56 4.76
CA ASN A 246 -45.61 4.83 5.94
C ASN A 246 -47.11 4.86 5.62
N ASP A 247 -47.47 5.31 4.42
CA ASP A 247 -48.87 5.51 4.01
C ASP A 247 -49.56 4.21 3.58
N ILE A 248 -48.80 3.15 3.31
CA ILE A 248 -49.30 1.82 2.95
C ILE A 248 -48.98 0.86 4.10
N THR A 249 -50.00 0.24 4.69
CA THR A 249 -49.83 -0.66 5.84
C THR A 249 -50.18 -2.10 5.52
N ASP A 250 -49.39 -3.05 6.05
CA ASP A 250 -49.75 -4.47 6.10
C ASP A 250 -50.52 -4.76 7.40
N ASN A 251 -51.57 -5.59 7.31
CA ASN A 251 -52.27 -6.09 8.50
C ASN A 251 -51.52 -7.31 9.06
N VAL A 252 -51.01 -7.19 10.28
CA VAL A 252 -50.39 -8.29 11.01
C VAL A 252 -51.27 -8.68 12.20
N ASN A 253 -52.24 -9.56 11.96
CA ASN A 253 -53.22 -10.14 12.91
C ASN A 253 -54.03 -9.13 13.76
N PHE A 254 -53.39 -8.26 14.52
CA PHE A 254 -53.99 -7.30 15.45
C PHE A 254 -53.46 -5.86 15.32
N THR A 255 -52.48 -5.61 14.44
CA THR A 255 -51.88 -4.28 14.24
C THR A 255 -51.63 -3.99 12.76
N ARG A 256 -51.72 -2.72 12.37
CA ARG A 256 -51.26 -2.24 11.06
C ARG A 256 -49.83 -1.75 11.19
N VAL A 257 -48.94 -2.32 10.40
CA VAL A 257 -47.54 -1.90 10.35
C VAL A 257 -47.23 -1.30 8.98
N PRO A 258 -46.35 -0.28 8.89
CA PRO A 258 -45.87 0.21 7.61
C PRO A 258 -45.37 -0.92 6.71
N LYS A 259 -45.61 -0.79 5.41
CA LYS A 259 -45.09 -1.70 4.41
C LYS A 259 -43.59 -1.48 4.31
N VAL A 260 -42.86 -2.58 4.29
CA VAL A 260 -41.40 -2.59 4.21
C VAL A 260 -41.01 -3.29 2.93
N ASP A 261 -40.16 -2.63 2.15
CA ASP A 261 -39.66 -3.10 0.86
C ASP A 261 -38.14 -3.27 0.92
N ARG A 262 -37.63 -4.40 0.42
CA ARG A 262 -36.21 -4.73 0.37
C ARG A 262 -35.76 -5.18 -1.01
N CYS A 263 -36.56 -4.95 -2.05
CA CYS A 263 -36.27 -5.43 -3.41
C CYS A 263 -34.93 -4.87 -3.94
N MET A 264 -34.60 -3.63 -3.60
CA MET A 264 -33.32 -2.99 -3.96
C MET A 264 -32.10 -3.66 -3.32
N THR A 265 -32.28 -4.55 -2.34
CA THR A 265 -31.16 -5.35 -1.80
C THR A 265 -30.51 -6.19 -2.89
N CYS A 266 -31.28 -6.76 -3.82
CA CYS A 266 -30.76 -7.51 -4.96
C CYS A 266 -30.84 -6.71 -6.27
N HIS A 267 -31.87 -5.89 -6.45
CA HIS A 267 -32.09 -5.06 -7.64
C HIS A 267 -31.33 -3.74 -7.57
N LYS A 268 -30.00 -3.82 -7.42
CA LYS A 268 -29.15 -2.68 -7.09
C LYS A 268 -29.09 -1.57 -8.15
N GLY A 269 -29.25 -1.92 -9.43
CA GLY A 269 -29.25 -0.94 -10.53
C GLY A 269 -30.63 -0.40 -10.91
N ILE A 270 -31.69 -0.76 -10.19
CA ILE A 270 -33.08 -0.45 -10.60
C ILE A 270 -33.37 1.06 -10.67
N LEU A 271 -32.66 1.88 -9.88
CA LEU A 271 -32.84 3.34 -9.82
C LEU A 271 -31.89 4.11 -10.75
N ASP A 272 -30.97 3.41 -11.42
CA ASP A 272 -29.86 4.04 -12.11
C ASP A 272 -29.94 3.77 -13.61
N GLN A 273 -30.15 4.86 -14.37
CA GLN A 273 -30.31 4.85 -15.82
C GLN A 273 -29.10 4.22 -16.53
N GLU A 274 -27.91 4.25 -15.93
CA GLU A 274 -26.71 3.63 -16.50
C GLU A 274 -26.86 2.11 -16.70
N PHE A 275 -27.82 1.49 -16.00
CA PHE A 275 -28.09 0.05 -16.06
C PHE A 275 -29.26 -0.36 -16.95
N GLU A 276 -29.77 0.52 -17.81
CA GLU A 276 -30.92 0.22 -18.69
C GLU A 276 -30.69 -0.94 -19.65
N SER A 277 -29.43 -1.17 -20.04
CA SER A 277 -29.05 -2.21 -21.01
C SER A 277 -28.61 -3.51 -20.35
N ASP A 278 -28.55 -3.57 -19.02
CA ASP A 278 -28.12 -4.76 -18.29
C ASP A 278 -29.23 -5.81 -18.17
N THR A 279 -28.86 -6.97 -17.63
CA THR A 279 -29.76 -8.08 -17.36
C THR A 279 -30.38 -7.97 -15.98
N GLN A 280 -31.56 -8.59 -15.80
CA GLN A 280 -32.16 -8.72 -14.47
C GLN A 280 -31.24 -9.59 -13.59
N PRO A 281 -31.04 -9.23 -12.30
CA PRO A 281 -31.78 -8.22 -11.54
C PRO A 281 -31.17 -6.80 -11.54
N PHE A 282 -30.06 -6.56 -12.25
CA PHE A 282 -29.34 -5.28 -12.20
C PHE A 282 -29.86 -4.23 -13.15
N LYS A 283 -30.72 -4.62 -14.09
CA LYS A 283 -31.33 -3.73 -15.06
C LYS A 283 -32.10 -2.57 -14.40
N ALA A 284 -31.94 -1.37 -14.93
CA ALA A 284 -32.70 -0.18 -14.53
C ALA A 284 -34.20 -0.31 -14.75
N HIS A 285 -34.99 0.46 -14.01
CA HIS A 285 -36.43 0.53 -14.20
C HIS A 285 -36.76 1.16 -15.56
N PRO A 286 -37.62 0.56 -16.41
CA PRO A 286 -37.83 1.04 -17.79
C PRO A 286 -38.38 2.47 -17.95
N ASN A 287 -38.89 3.09 -16.88
CA ASN A 287 -39.49 4.43 -16.90
C ASN A 287 -39.17 5.18 -15.60
N LEU A 288 -37.90 5.53 -15.38
CA LEU A 288 -37.45 6.20 -14.14
C LEU A 288 -38.06 7.60 -13.95
N ASP A 289 -38.35 8.32 -15.04
CA ASP A 289 -38.97 9.65 -14.96
C ASP A 289 -40.40 9.61 -14.41
N LEU A 290 -41.11 8.50 -14.61
CA LEU A 290 -42.49 8.33 -14.15
C LEU A 290 -42.58 7.61 -12.79
N TYR A 291 -41.59 6.75 -12.48
CA TYR A 291 -41.59 5.92 -11.29
C TYR A 291 -40.20 5.80 -10.65
N LEU A 292 -40.17 5.72 -9.32
CA LEU A 292 -39.02 5.39 -8.47
C LEU A 292 -37.90 6.44 -8.38
N SER A 293 -37.71 7.31 -9.37
CA SER A 293 -36.77 8.44 -9.21
C SER A 293 -37.30 9.47 -8.21
N SER A 294 -36.41 10.21 -7.56
CA SER A 294 -36.74 11.24 -6.57
C SER A 294 -37.53 12.41 -7.15
N THR A 295 -37.44 12.63 -8.47
CA THR A 295 -38.20 13.65 -9.21
C THR A 295 -39.47 13.10 -9.87
N SER A 296 -39.69 11.79 -9.81
CA SER A 296 -40.87 11.19 -10.41
C SER A 296 -42.13 11.49 -9.60
N PRO A 297 -43.32 11.45 -10.23
CA PRO A 297 -44.59 11.49 -9.50
C PRO A 297 -44.81 10.31 -8.53
N HIS A 298 -43.99 9.25 -8.60
CA HIS A 298 -44.09 8.06 -7.76
C HIS A 298 -42.71 7.67 -7.18
N PRO A 299 -42.13 8.47 -6.28
CA PRO A 299 -40.80 8.22 -5.75
C PRO A 299 -40.75 6.91 -4.96
N VAL A 300 -39.60 6.23 -4.99
CA VAL A 300 -39.45 4.90 -4.38
C VAL A 300 -39.74 4.94 -2.87
N GLU A 301 -39.41 6.04 -2.20
CA GLU A 301 -39.62 6.25 -0.76
C GLU A 301 -41.10 6.24 -0.36
N GLU A 302 -41.99 6.67 -1.25
CA GLU A 302 -43.43 6.76 -0.98
C GLU A 302 -44.21 5.55 -1.49
N PHE A 303 -43.72 4.87 -2.52
CA PHE A 303 -44.47 3.78 -3.16
C PHE A 303 -43.86 2.41 -2.90
N GLY A 304 -42.54 2.29 -2.84
CA GLY A 304 -41.83 1.00 -2.80
C GLY A 304 -42.09 0.13 -4.05
N CYS A 305 -41.39 -1.00 -4.16
CA CYS A 305 -41.50 -1.89 -5.32
C CYS A 305 -42.72 -2.82 -5.22
N THR A 306 -42.97 -3.34 -4.03
CA THR A 306 -44.01 -4.34 -3.75
C THR A 306 -45.43 -3.81 -3.82
N SER A 307 -45.64 -2.49 -3.80
CA SER A 307 -46.96 -1.88 -4.01
C SER A 307 -47.45 -2.06 -5.45
N CYS A 308 -46.53 -2.13 -6.42
CA CYS A 308 -46.84 -2.31 -7.84
C CYS A 308 -46.61 -3.75 -8.31
N HIS A 309 -45.51 -4.38 -7.87
CA HIS A 309 -45.10 -5.72 -8.33
C HIS A 309 -45.56 -6.86 -7.41
N GLY A 310 -46.15 -6.54 -6.25
CA GLY A 310 -46.55 -7.54 -5.27
C GLY A 310 -45.35 -8.19 -4.56
N GLY A 311 -45.55 -9.43 -4.10
CA GLY A 311 -44.53 -10.18 -3.37
C GLY A 311 -44.40 -9.78 -1.90
N ARG A 312 -43.35 -10.30 -1.25
CA ARG A 312 -43.11 -10.08 0.19
C ARG A 312 -41.91 -9.17 0.39
N GLY A 313 -42.17 -7.88 0.59
CA GLY A 313 -41.11 -6.85 0.68
C GLY A 313 -40.14 -7.01 1.86
N ARG A 314 -40.46 -7.80 2.89
CA ARG A 314 -39.52 -8.13 3.99
C ARG A 314 -38.55 -9.27 3.64
N GLY A 315 -38.82 -10.02 2.57
CA GLY A 315 -37.99 -11.13 2.10
C GLY A 315 -36.65 -10.63 1.55
N THR A 316 -35.61 -11.45 1.71
CA THR A 316 -34.24 -11.18 1.25
C THR A 316 -33.62 -12.41 0.60
N ASP A 317 -34.47 -13.33 0.17
CA ASP A 317 -34.08 -14.56 -0.52
C ASP A 317 -35.11 -14.82 -1.62
N PHE A 318 -34.67 -15.44 -2.71
CA PHE A 318 -35.44 -15.55 -3.96
C PHE A 318 -36.86 -16.09 -3.72
N ILE A 319 -36.98 -17.18 -2.96
CA ILE A 319 -38.26 -17.81 -2.62
C ILE A 319 -39.06 -16.94 -1.64
N SER A 320 -38.39 -16.37 -0.64
CA SER A 320 -39.05 -15.60 0.43
C SER A 320 -39.70 -14.32 -0.07
N THR A 321 -39.17 -13.72 -1.13
CA THR A 321 -39.70 -12.52 -1.80
C THR A 321 -40.87 -12.83 -2.73
N VAL A 322 -41.17 -14.12 -2.94
CA VAL A 322 -42.28 -14.62 -3.75
C VAL A 322 -42.06 -14.36 -5.25
N HIS A 323 -40.83 -14.53 -5.72
CA HIS A 323 -40.56 -14.59 -7.15
C HIS A 323 -41.15 -15.86 -7.77
N VAL A 324 -41.51 -15.78 -9.05
CA VAL A 324 -41.90 -16.94 -9.86
C VAL A 324 -40.79 -17.17 -10.87
N PRO A 325 -40.12 -18.34 -10.86
CA PRO A 325 -39.10 -18.67 -11.85
C PRO A 325 -39.65 -18.55 -13.27
N SER A 326 -38.85 -18.00 -14.17
CA SER A 326 -39.20 -17.92 -15.59
C SER A 326 -38.75 -19.16 -16.38
N SER A 327 -37.89 -20.01 -15.81
CA SER A 327 -37.48 -21.31 -16.35
C SER A 327 -37.29 -22.38 -15.27
N PRO A 328 -37.24 -23.68 -15.62
CA PRO A 328 -36.98 -24.78 -14.67
C PRO A 328 -35.59 -24.74 -14.03
N GLU A 329 -34.63 -24.06 -14.64
CA GLU A 329 -33.25 -23.95 -14.15
C GLU A 329 -33.03 -22.80 -13.14
N GLN A 330 -34.05 -21.95 -12.92
CA GLN A 330 -34.05 -20.81 -11.99
C GLN A 330 -34.72 -21.15 -10.65
#